data_AF-A0A353ZBG1-F1
#
_entry.id   AF-A0A353ZBG1-F1
#
_cell.length_a   1.000
_cell.length_b   1.000
_cell.length_c   1.000
_cell.angle_alpha   90.00
_cell.angle_beta   90.00
_cell.angle_gamma   90.00
#
_symmetry.space_group_name_H-M   'P 1'
#
loop_
_entity.id
_entity.type
_entity.pdbx_description
1 polymer ?
#
loop_
_entity_poly.entity_id
_entity_poly.type
_entity_poly.pdbx_seq_one_letter_code
_entity_poly.pdbx_strand_id
1 'polypeptide(L)'
;MACCTQISANENWEALMAQDRAFFENDLAPEAIWFFADGTSLDREICLKDPGKTDVTKQEMGTPSLLKASDTVVMVMSRVNDDTVQGGKN
;
A
#
# COMPACT_ATOMS: atom_id res chain seq x y z
N MET A 1 0.09 13.76 -16.03
CA MET A 1 0.13 13.56 -14.56
C MET A 1 -0.84 12.47 -14.10
N ALA A 2 -2.16 12.55 -14.35
CA ALA A 2 -3.13 11.54 -13.86
C ALA A 2 -2.85 10.08 -14.30
N CYS A 3 -2.33 9.87 -15.51
CA CYS A 3 -1.92 8.53 -15.98
C CYS A 3 -0.74 7.96 -15.17
N CYS A 4 0.28 8.77 -14.88
CA CYS A 4 1.47 8.36 -14.11
C CYS A 4 1.11 7.98 -12.66
N THR A 5 0.13 8.64 -12.06
CA THR A 5 -0.29 8.38 -10.68
C THR A 5 -1.13 7.11 -10.54
N GLN A 6 -1.85 6.72 -11.60
CA GLN A 6 -2.55 5.43 -11.65
C GLN A 6 -1.57 4.28 -11.87
N ILE A 7 -0.54 4.47 -12.71
CA ILE A 7 0.53 3.49 -12.93
C ILE A 7 1.27 3.22 -11.62
N SER A 8 1.74 4.27 -10.92
CA SER A 8 2.46 4.12 -9.65
C SER A 8 1.61 3.49 -8.53
N ALA A 9 0.30 3.79 -8.46
CA ALA A 9 -0.59 3.14 -7.49
C ALA A 9 -0.81 1.65 -7.79
N ASN A 10 -0.89 1.27 -9.08
CA ASN A 10 -1.01 -0.13 -9.49
C ASN A 10 0.30 -0.89 -9.27
N GLU A 11 1.45 -0.31 -9.59
CA GLU A 11 2.78 -0.91 -9.37
C GLU A 11 3.05 -1.13 -7.88
N ASN A 12 2.72 -0.15 -7.03
CA ASN A 12 2.80 -0.29 -5.57
C ASN A 12 1.90 -1.43 -5.05
N TRP A 13 0.69 -1.55 -5.60
CA TRP A 13 -0.24 -2.62 -5.24
C TRP A 13 0.28 -4.00 -5.65
N GLU A 14 0.77 -4.14 -6.88
CA GLU A 14 1.36 -5.38 -7.39
C GLU A 14 2.59 -5.79 -6.57
N ALA A 15 3.47 -4.85 -6.25
CA ALA A 15 4.62 -5.08 -5.38
C ALA A 15 4.21 -5.52 -3.97
N LEU A 16 3.15 -4.93 -3.40
CA LEU A 16 2.62 -5.33 -2.10
C LEU A 16 2.11 -6.77 -2.12
N MET A 17 1.33 -7.13 -3.15
CA MET A 17 0.77 -8.48 -3.29
C MET A 17 1.86 -9.53 -3.55
N ALA A 18 2.92 -9.15 -4.27
CA ALA A 18 4.07 -10.02 -4.54
C ALA A 18 5.09 -10.07 -3.39
N GLN A 19 4.91 -9.30 -2.33
CA GLN A 19 5.89 -9.10 -1.26
C GLN A 19 7.27 -8.68 -1.80
N ASP A 20 7.28 -7.84 -2.85
CA ASP A 20 8.50 -7.41 -3.54
C ASP A 20 9.27 -6.38 -2.71
N ARG A 21 10.10 -6.91 -1.81
CA ARG A 21 10.95 -6.08 -0.95
C ARG A 21 11.90 -5.17 -1.74
N ALA A 22 12.43 -5.63 -2.88
CA ALA A 22 13.41 -4.85 -3.64
C ALA A 22 12.77 -3.60 -4.26
N PHE A 23 11.53 -3.73 -4.72
CA PHE A 23 10.72 -2.59 -5.16
C PHE A 23 10.58 -1.56 -4.03
N PHE A 24 10.16 -1.99 -2.85
CA PHE A 24 9.96 -1.09 -1.70
C PHE A 24 11.25 -0.47 -1.17
N GLU A 25 12.39 -1.18 -1.23
CA GLU A 25 13.67 -0.60 -0.84
C GLU A 25 14.07 0.58 -1.73
N ASN A 26 13.72 0.53 -3.02
CA ASN A 26 14.06 1.57 -3.98
C ASN A 26 13.01 2.71 -4.04
N ASP A 27 11.73 2.39 -3.96
CA ASP A 27 10.64 3.35 -4.23
C ASP A 27 10.15 4.07 -2.97
N LEU A 28 10.29 3.48 -1.78
CA LEU A 28 9.84 4.11 -0.54
C LEU A 28 10.77 5.24 -0.10
N ALA A 29 10.19 6.44 0.04
CA ALA A 29 10.85 7.58 0.67
C ALA A 29 11.41 7.21 2.05
N PRO A 30 12.63 7.66 2.42
CA PRO A 30 13.24 7.35 3.72
C PRO A 30 12.34 7.65 4.93
N GLU A 31 11.52 8.69 4.82
CA GLU A 31 10.57 9.18 5.82
C GLU A 31 9.15 8.59 5.71
N ALA A 32 8.95 7.52 4.93
CA ALA A 32 7.64 6.91 4.74
C ALA A 32 7.04 6.37 6.06
N ILE A 33 5.77 6.71 6.29
CA ILE A 33 4.98 6.29 7.45
C ILE A 33 3.57 5.89 6.99
N TRP A 34 3.08 4.76 7.49
CA TRP A 34 1.71 4.30 7.31
C TRP A 34 0.93 4.52 8.59
N PHE A 35 -0.30 5.00 8.48
CA PHE A 35 -1.23 5.21 9.59
C PHE A 35 -2.43 4.29 9.43
N PHE A 36 -2.76 3.55 10.48
CA PHE A 36 -3.87 2.61 10.50
C PHE A 36 -5.06 3.17 11.26
N ALA A 37 -6.25 2.65 10.98
CA ALA A 37 -7.49 3.11 11.59
C ALA A 37 -7.54 2.86 13.11
N ASP A 38 -6.78 1.91 13.63
CA ASP A 38 -6.64 1.63 15.07
C ASP A 38 -5.70 2.61 15.79
N GLY A 39 -5.13 3.58 15.06
CA GLY A 39 -4.22 4.58 15.58
C GLY A 39 -2.75 4.13 15.63
N THR A 40 -2.45 2.90 15.23
CA THR A 40 -1.07 2.45 15.07
C THR A 40 -0.44 3.04 13.82
N SER A 41 0.89 3.10 13.82
CA SER A 41 1.68 3.53 12.68
C SER A 41 2.85 2.60 12.44
N LEU A 42 3.21 2.40 11.18
CA LEU A 42 4.39 1.66 10.78
C LEU A 42 5.35 2.60 10.06
N ASP A 43 6.64 2.49 10.36
CA ASP A 43 7.70 3.16 9.62
C ASP A 43 8.20 2.29 8.46
N ARG A 44 9.04 2.90 7.61
CA ARG A 44 9.69 2.22 6.48
C ARG A 44 10.46 0.96 6.90
N GLU A 45 11.19 0.97 8.01
CA GLU A 45 12.00 -0.18 8.42
C GLU A 45 11.14 -1.39 8.77
N ILE A 46 10.00 -1.17 9.41
CA ILE A 46 9.05 -2.23 9.74
C ILE A 46 8.37 -2.75 8.46
N CYS A 47 7.97 -1.86 7.56
CA CYS A 47 7.38 -2.24 6.27
C CYS A 47 8.33 -3.12 5.43
N LEU A 48 9.63 -2.82 5.41
CA LEU A 48 10.62 -3.58 4.64
C LEU A 48 10.97 -4.94 5.23
N LYS A 49 10.77 -5.13 6.55
CA LYS A 49 11.02 -6.43 7.20
C LYS A 49 9.92 -7.43 6.86
N ASP A 50 8.70 -6.97 6.59
CA ASP A 50 7.53 -7.82 6.43
C ASP A 50 6.47 -7.19 5.49
N PRO A 51 6.80 -6.96 4.20
CA PRO A 51 5.89 -6.31 3.28
C PRO A 51 4.66 -7.20 3.05
N GLY A 52 3.50 -6.76 3.53
CA GLY A 52 2.23 -7.43 3.23
C GLY A 52 1.90 -8.67 4.06
N LYS A 53 2.47 -8.85 5.28
CA LYS A 53 1.96 -9.87 6.21
C LYS A 53 0.57 -9.49 6.72
N THR A 54 -0.42 -9.86 5.95
CA THR A 54 -1.82 -9.82 6.36
C THR A 54 -2.38 -11.22 6.09
N ASP A 55 -3.11 -11.79 7.05
CA ASP A 55 -3.80 -13.09 6.90
C ASP A 55 -4.99 -12.96 5.92
N VAL A 56 -4.77 -12.29 4.79
CA VAL A 56 -5.80 -11.88 3.85
C VAL A 56 -5.79 -12.85 2.69
N THR A 57 -6.86 -13.63 2.61
CA THR A 57 -7.01 -14.67 1.59
C THR A 57 -7.36 -14.08 0.22
N LYS A 58 -7.92 -12.87 0.20
CA LYS A 58 -8.27 -12.15 -1.01
C LYS A 58 -8.28 -10.65 -0.74
N GLN A 59 -7.56 -9.90 -1.57
CA GLN A 59 -7.44 -8.45 -1.48
C GLN A 59 -7.70 -7.88 -2.87
N GLU A 60 -8.57 -6.87 -2.96
CA GLU A 60 -8.90 -6.19 -4.22
C GLU A 60 -8.78 -4.68 -4.04
N MET A 61 -8.02 -4.03 -4.93
CA MET A 61 -7.96 -2.58 -5.01
C MET A 61 -8.89 -2.07 -6.12
N GLY A 62 -9.80 -1.17 -5.77
CA GLY A 62 -10.60 -0.41 -6.73
C GLY A 62 -9.76 0.63 -7.47
N THR A 63 -10.31 1.21 -8.54
CA THR A 63 -9.59 2.19 -9.35
C THR A 63 -9.10 3.39 -8.51
N PRO A 64 -7.78 3.69 -8.52
CA PRO A 64 -7.24 4.84 -7.80
C PRO A 64 -7.79 6.17 -8.36
N SER A 65 -8.13 7.08 -7.45
CA SER A 65 -8.59 8.43 -7.73
C SER A 65 -7.53 9.46 -7.35
N LEU A 66 -7.23 10.41 -8.24
CA LEU A 66 -6.36 11.53 -7.92
C LEU A 66 -7.12 12.55 -7.05
N LEU A 67 -6.64 12.80 -5.84
CA LEU A 67 -7.22 13.80 -4.94
C LEU A 67 -6.59 15.18 -5.13
N LYS A 68 -5.26 15.23 -5.22
CA LYS A 68 -4.50 16.48 -5.37
C LYS A 68 -3.16 16.21 -6.04
N ALA A 69 -2.71 17.16 -6.86
CA ALA A 69 -1.35 17.18 -7.38
C ALA A 69 -0.81 18.61 -7.29
N SER A 70 0.46 18.73 -6.92
CA SER A 70 1.30 19.91 -7.10
C SER A 70 2.56 19.50 -7.86
N ASP A 71 3.48 20.45 -8.04
CA ASP A 71 4.78 20.18 -8.67
C ASP A 71 5.65 19.20 -7.88
N THR A 72 5.36 18.98 -6.59
CA THR A 72 6.19 18.18 -5.67
C THR A 72 5.44 17.09 -4.92
N VAL A 73 4.10 17.12 -4.91
CA VAL A 73 3.29 16.19 -4.12
C VAL A 73 2.11 15.69 -4.93
N VAL A 74 1.87 14.39 -4.84
CA VAL A 74 0.67 13.74 -5.36
C VAL A 74 -0.05 13.07 -4.19
N MET A 75 -1.37 13.25 -4.13
CA MET A 75 -2.25 12.52 -3.23
C MET A 75 -3.22 11.68 -4.03
N VAL A 76 -3.22 10.37 -3.77
CA VAL A 76 -4.08 9.37 -4.41
C VAL A 76 -4.95 8.71 -3.34
N MET A 77 -6.17 8.34 -3.72
CA MET A 77 -7.07 7.56 -2.89
C MET A 77 -7.52 6.32 -3.65
N SER A 78 -7.33 5.16 -3.03
CA SER A 78 -7.83 3.88 -3.53
C SER A 78 -8.78 3.29 -2.50
N ARG A 79 -9.85 2.64 -2.97
CA ARG A 79 -10.65 1.76 -2.12
C ARG A 79 -10.00 0.40 -2.13
N VAL A 80 -9.76 -0.17 -0.96
CA VAL A 80 -9.24 -1.53 -0.81
C VAL A 80 -10.34 -2.36 -0.12
N ASN A 81 -10.62 -3.56 -0.66
CA ASN A 81 -11.53 -4.52 -0.05
C ASN A 81 -10.73 -5.77 0.33
N ASP A 82 -10.83 -6.17 1.60
CA ASP A 82 -10.09 -7.30 2.16
C ASP A 82 -11.09 -8.34 2.65
N ASP A 83 -11.08 -9.54 2.07
CA ASP A 83 -11.76 -10.69 2.65
C ASP A 83 -10.78 -11.39 3.62
N THR A 84 -10.87 -11.00 4.88
CA THR A 84 -10.18 -11.71 5.97
C THR A 84 -11.01 -12.92 6.36
N VAL A 85 -10.52 -14.13 6.12
CA VAL A 85 -11.03 -15.30 6.85
C VAL A 85 -10.51 -15.11 8.26
N GLN A 86 -11.36 -14.63 9.16
CA GLN A 86 -11.08 -14.65 10.59
C GLN A 86 -10.80 -16.10 10.94
N GLY A 87 -9.52 -16.44 11.15
CA GLY A 87 -9.08 -17.79 11.47
C GLY A 87 -9.81 -18.26 12.72
N GLY A 88 -10.90 -19.01 12.51
CA GLY A 88 -11.56 -19.76 13.55
C GLY A 88 -10.52 -20.70 14.14
N LYS A 89 -10.18 -20.47 15.41
CA LYS A 89 -9.43 -21.43 16.21
C LYS A 89 -10.23 -22.74 16.19
N ASN A 90 -9.69 -23.76 15.52
CA ASN A 90 -10.02 -25.15 15.79
C ASN A 90 -9.00 -25.71 16.78
#